data_AF-A0A2N0YZR5-F1
#
_entry.id   AF-A0A2N0YZR5-F1
#
_cell.length_a   1.000
_cell.length_b   1.000
_cell.length_c   1.000
_cell.angle_alpha   90.00
_cell.angle_beta   90.00
_cell.angle_gamma   90.00
#
_symmetry.space_group_name_H-M   'P 1'
#
loop_
_entity.id
_entity.type
_entity.pdbx_description
1 polymer ?
#
loop_
_entity_poly.entity_id
_entity_poly.type
_entity_poly.pdbx_seq_one_letter_code
_entity_poly.pdbx_strand_id
1 'polypeptide(L)'
;MIEDKGLGNKKIKRVNVSLTNKVNYKLNRLATACNVRPTTLAGMLIETCLNDPQIVNRLQDIYNVHTPYKVIPVQNKGEIDFIIRG
;
A
#
# COMPACT_ATOMS: atom_id res chain seq x y z
N MET A 1 -8.75 17.52 16.66
CA MET A 1 -9.06 16.14 17.06
C MET A 1 -10.21 15.66 16.21
N ILE A 2 -10.02 14.62 15.40
CA ILE A 2 -11.12 13.96 14.69
C ILE A 2 -11.43 12.71 15.53
N GLU A 3 -12.55 12.76 16.25
CA GLU A 3 -13.01 11.69 17.14
C GLU A 3 -13.43 10.46 16.32
N ASP A 4 -12.72 9.36 16.54
CA ASP A 4 -12.94 8.05 15.94
C ASP A 4 -14.14 7.38 16.63
N LYS A 5 -15.33 7.47 16.04
CA LYS A 5 -16.51 6.69 16.47
C LYS A 5 -16.36 5.24 15.98
N GLY A 6 -15.71 4.41 16.79
CA GLY A 6 -15.29 3.04 16.44
C GLY A 6 -16.33 1.92 16.64
N LEU A 7 -16.50 1.08 15.62
CA LEU A 7 -17.12 -0.27 15.66
C LEU A 7 -16.15 -1.31 16.26
N GLY A 8 -15.76 -1.13 17.53
CA GLY A 8 -15.05 -2.14 18.32
C GLY A 8 -13.72 -2.64 17.72
N ASN A 9 -12.67 -1.82 17.76
CA ASN A 9 -11.29 -2.18 17.37
C ASN A 9 -11.08 -2.64 15.90
N LYS A 10 -12.09 -2.59 15.04
CA LYS A 10 -11.93 -2.88 13.61
C LYS A 10 -11.30 -1.67 12.92
N LYS A 11 -10.27 -1.87 12.09
CA LYS A 11 -9.73 -0.81 11.22
C LYS A 11 -10.84 -0.32 10.26
N ILE A 12 -11.37 0.90 10.46
CA ILE A 12 -12.46 1.48 9.64
C ILE A 12 -11.94 2.58 8.70
N LYS A 13 -10.74 2.44 8.15
CA LYS A 13 -10.32 3.30 7.04
C LYS A 13 -10.91 2.69 5.77
N ARG A 14 -12.08 3.18 5.33
CA ARG A 14 -12.61 2.82 4.00
C ARG A 14 -11.71 3.46 2.94
N VAL A 15 -10.86 2.64 2.32
CA VAL A 15 -10.01 3.07 1.20
C VAL A 15 -10.70 2.63 -0.09
N ASN A 16 -11.11 3.61 -0.90
CA ASN A 16 -11.59 3.33 -2.26
C ASN A 16 -10.38 3.36 -3.20
N VAL A 17 -10.08 2.23 -3.85
CA VAL A 17 -9.02 2.14 -4.86
C VAL A 17 -9.66 2.12 -6.23
N SER A 18 -9.32 3.10 -7.07
CA SER A 18 -9.75 3.13 -8.47
C SER A 18 -8.82 2.25 -9.30
N LEU A 19 -9.33 1.09 -9.76
CA LEU A 19 -8.60 0.15 -10.59
C LEU A 19 -9.19 0.11 -12.00
N THR A 20 -8.34 -0.08 -13.01
CA THR A 20 -8.82 -0.41 -14.36
C THR A 20 -9.47 -1.80 -14.36
N ASN A 21 -10.42 -2.04 -15.28
CA ASN A 21 -11.10 -3.33 -15.42
C ASN A 21 -10.11 -4.51 -15.55
N LYS A 22 -9.02 -4.32 -16.29
CA LYS A 22 -7.98 -5.34 -16.49
C LYS A 22 -7.24 -5.69 -15.21
N VAL A 23 -6.93 -4.70 -14.37
CA VAL A 23 -6.25 -4.94 -13.08
C VAL A 23 -7.22 -5.56 -12.08
N ASN A 24 -8.47 -5.07 -12.03
CA ASN A 24 -9.50 -5.65 -11.18
C ASN A 24 -9.74 -7.13 -11.52
N TYR A 25 -9.78 -7.50 -12.81
CA TYR A 25 -9.92 -8.90 -13.23
C TYR A 25 -8.76 -9.78 -12.70
N LYS A 26 -7.51 -9.30 -12.81
CA LYS A 26 -6.33 -10.01 -12.29
C LYS A 26 -6.40 -10.18 -10.77
N LEU A 27 -6.75 -9.11 -10.06
CA LEU A 27 -6.91 -9.13 -8.60
C LEU A 27 -7.95 -10.17 -8.17
N ASN A 28 -9.12 -10.20 -8.83
CA ASN A 28 -10.16 -11.17 -8.53
C ASN A 28 -9.70 -12.60 -8.74
N ARG A 29 -9.01 -12.90 -9.85
CA ARG A 29 -8.49 -14.25 -10.11
C ARG A 29 -7.48 -14.71 -9.07
N LEU A 30 -6.55 -13.83 -8.69
CA LEU A 30 -5.57 -14.16 -7.65
C LEU A 30 -6.25 -14.32 -6.29
N ALA A 31 -7.23 -13.47 -5.97
CA ALA A 31 -8.00 -13.57 -4.73
C ALA A 31 -8.74 -14.91 -4.63
N THR A 32 -9.38 -15.36 -5.72
CA THR A 32 -9.99 -16.68 -5.79
C THR A 32 -8.97 -17.79 -5.58
N ALA A 33 -7.81 -17.72 -6.24
CA ALA A 33 -6.76 -18.74 -6.11
C ALA A 33 -6.19 -18.83 -4.68
N CYS A 34 -6.11 -17.70 -3.98
CA CYS A 34 -5.62 -17.63 -2.60
C CYS A 34 -6.74 -17.77 -1.55
N ASN A 35 -7.99 -18.01 -1.95
CA ASN A 35 -9.17 -18.09 -1.07
C ASN A 35 -9.32 -16.88 -0.12
N VAL A 36 -9.11 -15.66 -0.64
CA VAL A 36 -9.26 -14.40 0.12
C VAL A 36 -10.17 -13.44 -0.62
N ARG A 37 -10.74 -12.45 0.09
CA ARG A 37 -11.55 -11.41 -0.55
C ARG A 37 -10.64 -10.50 -1.39
N PRO A 38 -11.06 -10.04 -2.59
CA PRO A 38 -10.26 -9.18 -3.45
C PRO A 38 -9.76 -7.91 -2.76
N THR A 39 -10.60 -7.30 -1.92
CA THR A 39 -10.25 -6.11 -1.13
C THR A 39 -9.19 -6.41 -0.07
N THR A 40 -9.28 -7.56 0.61
CA THR A 40 -8.26 -8.02 1.56
C THR A 40 -6.93 -8.26 0.85
N LEU A 41 -6.96 -8.93 -0.32
CA LEU A 41 -5.76 -9.16 -1.11
C LEU A 41 -5.12 -7.84 -1.59
N ALA A 42 -5.93 -6.88 -2.04
CA ALA A 42 -5.41 -5.56 -2.41
C ALA A 42 -4.71 -4.86 -1.24
N GLY A 43 -5.28 -4.94 -0.04
CA GLY A 43 -4.63 -4.43 1.19
C GLY A 43 -3.28 -5.09 1.44
N MET A 44 -3.24 -6.43 1.43
CA MET A 44 -2.00 -7.19 1.63
C MET A 44 -0.93 -6.88 0.58
N LEU A 45 -1.34 -6.72 -0.69
CA LEU A 45 -0.42 -6.33 -1.76
C LEU A 45 0.17 -4.94 -1.53
N ILE A 46 -0.64 -3.97 -1.09
CA ILE A 46 -0.15 -2.62 -0.77
C ILE A 46 0.84 -2.68 0.40
N GLU A 47 0.50 -3.40 1.48
CA GLU A 47 1.40 -3.56 2.62
C GLU A 47 2.71 -4.25 2.21
N THR A 48 2.65 -5.28 1.37
CA THR A 48 3.84 -5.99 0.86
C THR A 48 4.70 -5.05 0.02
N CYS A 49 4.09 -4.29 -0.91
CA CYS A 49 4.80 -3.37 -1.79
C CYS A 49 5.47 -2.21 -1.03
N LEU A 50 4.82 -1.68 0.02
CA LEU A 50 5.39 -0.60 0.83
C LEU A 50 6.53 -1.08 1.74
N ASN A 51 6.54 -2.37 2.09
CA ASN A 51 7.62 -3.03 2.83
C ASN A 51 8.73 -3.61 1.92
N ASP A 52 8.75 -3.28 0.63
CA ASP A 52 9.81 -3.66 -0.29
C ASP A 52 10.55 -2.41 -0.82
N PRO A 53 11.82 -2.17 -0.40
CA PRO A 53 12.59 -1.01 -0.84
C PRO A 53 12.77 -0.92 -2.35
N GLN A 54 12.88 -2.06 -3.03
CA GLN A 54 13.11 -2.10 -4.48
C GLN A 54 11.86 -1.63 -5.21
N ILE A 55 10.68 -2.08 -4.78
CA ILE A 55 9.39 -1.63 -5.34
C ILE A 55 9.20 -0.14 -5.08
N VAL A 56 9.44 0.32 -3.85
CA VAL A 56 9.31 1.75 -3.49
C VAL A 56 10.23 2.62 -4.33
N ASN A 57 11.52 2.27 -4.45
CA ASN A 57 12.47 3.02 -5.27
C ASN A 57 12.05 3.04 -6.74
N ARG A 58 11.65 1.89 -7.29
CA ARG A 58 11.18 1.80 -8.69
C ARG A 58 9.95 2.68 -8.95
N LEU A 59 8.98 2.68 -8.03
CA LEU A 59 7.80 3.54 -8.16
C LEU A 59 8.18 5.01 -8.14
N GLN A 60 9.13 5.41 -7.28
CA GLN A 60 9.63 6.77 -7.25
C GLN A 60 10.39 7.15 -8.53
N ASP A 61 11.12 6.24 -9.16
CA ASP A 61 11.79 6.55 -10.44
C ASP A 61 10.82 6.72 -11.61
N ILE A 62 9.66 6.05 -11.58
CA ILE A 62 8.63 6.17 -12.62
C ILE A 62 7.78 7.43 -12.42
N TYR A 63 7.40 7.73 -11.18
CA TYR A 63 6.35 8.70 -10.89
C TYR A 63 6.81 9.96 -10.15
N ASN A 64 8.03 10.01 -9.61
CA ASN A 64 8.44 11.18 -8.85
C ASN A 64 8.77 12.36 -9.77
N VAL A 65 7.98 13.43 -9.64
CA VAL A 65 8.15 14.68 -10.37
C VAL A 65 9.16 15.62 -9.69
N HIS A 66 9.33 15.48 -8.36
CA HIS A 66 10.13 16.39 -7.53
C HIS A 66 11.07 15.62 -6.59
N THR A 67 12.36 15.68 -6.92
CA THR A 67 13.46 15.09 -6.14
C THR A 67 13.42 15.32 -4.62
N PRO A 68 13.08 16.51 -4.06
CA PRO A 68 13.07 16.70 -2.60
C PRO A 68 12.04 15.86 -1.85
N TYR A 69 10.99 15.36 -2.52
CA TYR A 69 10.01 14.47 -1.90
C TYR A 69 10.37 12.99 -2.03
N LYS A 70 11.58 12.65 -2.50
CA LYS A 70 12.03 11.25 -2.51
C LYS A 70 12.11 10.73 -1.07
N VAL A 71 11.39 9.64 -0.82
CA VAL A 71 11.50 8.87 0.42
C VAL A 71 12.65 7.88 0.31
N ILE A 72 13.39 7.74 1.40
CA ILE A 72 14.43 6.72 1.56
C ILE A 72 13.83 5.65 2.48
N PRO A 73 13.60 4.42 1.98
CA PRO A 73 13.21 3.31 2.82
C PRO A 73 14.39 2.88 3.70
N VAL A 74 14.20 2.90 5.01
CA VAL A 74 15.17 2.46 6.02
C VAL A 74 14.57 1.32 6.81
N GLN A 75 15.33 0.23 6.94
CA GLN A 75 14.91 -0.90 7.75
C GLN A 75 15.17 -0.60 9.23
N ASN A 76 14.12 -0.59 10.04
CA ASN A 76 14.19 -0.30 11.45
C ASN A 76 13.41 -1.38 12.22
N LYS A 77 14.12 -2.17 13.04
CA LYS A 77 13.54 -3.23 13.89
C LYS A 77 12.61 -4.23 13.15
N GLY A 78 12.85 -4.45 11.85
CA GLY A 78 12.06 -5.38 11.03
C GLY A 78 10.92 -4.74 10.25
N GLU A 79 10.68 -3.43 10.42
CA GLU A 79 9.71 -2.65 9.64
C GLU A 79 10.46 -1.67 8.71
N ILE A 80 9.79 -1.22 7.64
CA ILE A 80 10.34 -0.21 6.73
C ILE A 80 9.76 1.14 7.07
N ASP A 81 10.61 2.04 7.54
CA ASP A 81 10.30 3.44 7.75
C ASP A 81 10.72 4.27 6.52
N PHE A 82 9.97 5.34 6.24
CA PHE A 82 10.28 6.29 5.19
C PHE A 82 10.82 7.59 5.78
N ILE A 83 12.05 7.96 5.40
CA ILE A 83 12.62 9.27 5.74
C ILE A 83 12.64 10.16 4.49
N ILE A 84 12.36 11.45 4.67
CA ILE A 84 12.50 12.47 3.61
C ILE A 84 13.76 13.28 3.94
N ARG A 85 14.66 13.46 2.95
CA ARG A 85 15.79 14.38 3.10
C ARG A 85 15.28 15.80 2.87
N GLY A 86 15.13 16.55 3.96
CA GLY A 86 14.94 18.00 3.92
C GLY A 86 16.18 18.73 3.43
#